data_AF-A0A162SHD7-F1
#
_entry.id   AF-A0A162SHD7-F1
#
_cell.length_a   1.000
_cell.length_b   1.000
_cell.length_c   1.000
_cell.angle_alpha   90.00
_cell.angle_beta   90.00
_cell.angle_gamma   90.00
#
_symmetry.space_group_name_H-M   'P 1'
#
loop_
_entity.id
_entity.type
_entity.pdbx_description
1 polymer ?
#
loop_
_entity_poly.entity_id
_entity_poly.type
_entity_poly.pdbx_seq_one_letter_code
_entity_poly.pdbx_strand_id
1 'polypeptide(L)' 'METKSHVDPEKLARLNINQSFEYRDVVSDDFPFSQHAEDGALFKREVEAGAYDNVVVSDPGAAHIKYKRI' A
#
# COMPACT_ATOMS: atom_id res chain seq x y z
N MET A 1 12.87 -11.43 -10.00
CA MET A 1 11.68 -11.99 -9.33
C MET A 1 11.16 -10.88 -8.44
N GLU A 2 10.14 -10.18 -8.91
CA GLU A 2 9.57 -9.02 -8.21
C GLU A 2 8.76 -9.54 -7.03
N THR A 3 9.35 -9.49 -5.84
CA THR A 3 8.60 -9.55 -4.58
C THR A 3 7.75 -8.29 -4.53
N LYS A 4 6.59 -8.34 -5.16
CA LYS A 4 5.56 -7.32 -5.02
C LYS A 4 5.01 -7.41 -3.62
N SER A 5 4.71 -6.26 -3.02
CA SER A 5 3.99 -6.22 -1.76
C SER A 5 2.70 -7.03 -1.88
N HIS A 6 2.28 -7.69 -0.80
CA HIS A 6 1.09 -8.54 -0.73
C HIS A 6 -0.22 -7.73 -0.78
N VAL A 7 -0.20 -6.59 -1.45
CA VAL A 7 -1.34 -5.75 -1.74
C VAL A 7 -2.26 -6.49 -2.69
N ASP A 8 -3.50 -6.62 -2.25
CA ASP A 8 -4.61 -7.11 -3.01
C ASP A 8 -5.07 -6.04 -4.03
N PRO A 9 -4.89 -6.29 -5.33
CA PRO A 9 -5.24 -5.32 -6.36
C PRO A 9 -6.75 -5.10 -6.45
N GLU A 10 -7.58 -6.05 -6.03
CA GLU A 10 -9.04 -5.87 -6.01
C GLU A 10 -9.46 -4.89 -4.92
N LYS A 11 -8.83 -4.98 -3.73
CA LYS A 11 -9.03 -3.99 -2.65
C LYS A 11 -8.57 -2.61 -3.08
N LEU A 12 -7.38 -2.52 -3.68
CA LEU A 12 -6.87 -1.26 -4.22
C LEU A 12 -7.81 -0.68 -5.30
N ALA A 13 -8.33 -1.53 -6.19
CA ALA A 13 -9.26 -1.15 -7.26
C ALA A 13 -10.63 -0.70 -6.74
N ARG A 14 -11.05 -1.16 -5.56
CA ARG A 14 -12.28 -0.73 -4.88
C ARG A 14 -12.18 0.66 -4.26
N LEU A 15 -10.98 1.18 -4.02
CA LEU A 15 -10.81 2.51 -3.44
C LEU A 15 -11.21 3.59 -4.43
N ASN A 16 -11.91 4.62 -3.97
CA ASN A 16 -12.25 5.74 -4.84
C ASN A 16 -11.00 6.56 -5.21
N ILE A 17 -11.06 7.25 -6.35
CA ILE A 17 -10.04 8.23 -6.72
C ILE A 17 -10.04 9.35 -5.67
N ASN A 18 -8.87 9.81 -5.25
CA ASN A 18 -8.62 10.70 -4.11
C ASN A 18 -8.92 10.12 -2.72
N GLN A 19 -9.24 8.84 -2.59
CA GLN A 19 -9.43 8.21 -1.29
C GLN A 19 -8.09 7.95 -0.61
N SER A 20 -7.98 8.38 0.64
CA SER A 20 -6.86 8.03 1.50
C SER A 20 -7.07 6.64 2.08
N PHE A 21 -6.02 5.83 2.10
CA PHE A 21 -6.05 4.47 2.61
C PHE A 21 -4.72 4.12 3.26
N GLU A 22 -4.68 3.01 3.98
CA GLU A 22 -3.49 2.49 4.62
C GLU A 22 -3.14 1.12 4.04
N TYR A 23 -1.89 0.70 4.19
CA TYR A 23 -1.44 -0.61 3.72
C TYR A 23 -2.34 -1.76 4.22
N ARG A 24 -2.78 -1.69 5.49
CA ARG A 24 -3.68 -2.68 6.08
C ARG A 24 -5.04 -2.79 5.40
N ASP A 25 -5.50 -1.74 4.74
CA ASP A 25 -6.79 -1.73 4.04
C ASP A 25 -6.72 -2.51 2.71
N VAL A 26 -5.53 -2.51 2.10
CA VAL A 26 -5.30 -3.10 0.77
C VAL A 26 -4.47 -4.38 0.79
N VAL A 27 -3.82 -4.73 1.89
CA VAL A 27 -3.09 -6.01 2.04
C VAL A 27 -4.05 -7.20 1.97
N SER A 28 -3.57 -8.29 1.39
CA SER A 28 -4.29 -9.58 1.36
C SER A 28 -4.57 -10.09 2.77
N ASP A 29 -5.79 -10.57 3.02
CA ASP A 29 -6.16 -11.18 4.31
C ASP A 29 -5.41 -12.48 4.58
N ASP A 30 -4.90 -13.14 3.53
CA ASP A 30 -4.07 -14.35 3.63
C ASP A 30 -2.66 -14.04 4.19
N PHE A 31 -2.25 -12.77 4.21
CA PHE A 31 -0.92 -12.37 4.65
C PHE A 31 -0.86 -12.14 6.17
N PRO A 32 0.07 -12.78 6.90
CA PRO A 32 0.10 -12.73 8.36
C PRO A 32 0.47 -11.35 8.90
N PHE A 33 -0.28 -10.89 9.90
CA PHE A 33 -0.11 -9.57 10.51
C PHE A 33 1.31 -9.29 11.02
N SER A 34 2.02 -10.34 11.46
CA SER A 34 3.41 -10.26 11.91
C SER A 34 4.37 -9.77 10.82
N GLN A 35 4.05 -9.98 9.54
CA GLN A 35 4.87 -9.54 8.41
C GLN A 35 4.37 -8.25 7.77
N HIS A 36 3.21 -7.72 8.19
CA HIS A 36 2.63 -6.47 7.64
C HIS A 36 3.56 -5.26 7.82
N ALA A 37 4.39 -5.25 8.85
CA ALA A 37 5.35 -4.16 9.07
C ALA A 37 6.45 -4.14 8.00
N GLU A 38 7.04 -5.31 7.69
CA GLU A 38 8.08 -5.43 6.67
C GLU A 38 7.51 -5.20 5.27
N ASP A 39 6.34 -5.79 4.99
CA ASP A 39 5.68 -5.67 3.69
C ASP A 39 5.11 -4.27 3.47
N GLY A 40 4.58 -3.61 4.51
CA GLY A 40 4.17 -2.21 4.43
C GLY A 40 5.33 -1.26 4.13
N ALA A 41 6.55 -1.57 4.58
CA ALA A 41 7.75 -0.82 4.22
C ALA A 41 8.19 -1.11 2.77
N LEU A 42 8.01 -2.35 2.29
CA LEU A 42 8.21 -2.71 0.89
C LEU A 42 7.24 -1.95 -0.02
N PHE A 43 5.95 -1.91 0.35
CA PHE A 43 4.91 -1.22 -0.38
C PHE A 43 5.20 0.28 -0.48
N LYS A 44 5.64 0.89 0.63
CA LYS A 44 6.09 2.29 0.61
C LYS A 44 7.16 2.50 -0.46
N ARG A 45 8.21 1.66 -0.47
CA ARG A 45 9.30 1.75 -1.45
C ARG A 45 8.82 1.54 -2.87
N GLU A 46 7.88 0.63 -3.09
CA GLU A 46 7.30 0.38 -4.42
C GLU A 46 6.49 1.57 -4.91
N VAL A 47 5.66 2.16 -4.06
CA VAL A 47 4.92 3.39 -4.38
C VAL A 47 5.89 4.55 -4.66
N GLU A 48 6.92 4.73 -3.83
CA GLU A 48 7.96 5.74 -4.03
C GLU A 48 8.81 5.49 -5.30
N ALA A 49 8.98 4.22 -5.69
CA ALA A 49 9.68 3.83 -6.92
C ALA A 49 8.81 3.94 -8.19
N GLY A 50 7.51 4.25 -8.05
CA GLY A 50 6.59 4.34 -9.18
C GLY A 50 6.08 2.99 -9.68
N ALA A 51 6.13 1.93 -8.87
CA ALA A 51 5.51 0.64 -9.22
C ALA A 51 3.97 0.70 -9.21
N TYR A 52 3.41 1.70 -8.52
CA TYR A 52 1.97 1.97 -8.46
C TYR A 52 1.67 3.35 -9.05
N ASP A 53 1.31 3.40 -10.34
CA ASP A 53 1.01 4.64 -11.07
C ASP A 53 -0.19 5.41 -10.49
N ASN A 54 -1.13 4.68 -9.89
CA ASN A 54 -2.39 5.19 -9.36
C ASN A 54 -2.37 5.35 -7.83
N VAL A 55 -1.21 5.29 -7.18
CA VAL A 55 -1.06 5.43 -5.73
C VAL A 55 0.07 6.39 -5.42
N VAL A 56 -0.16 7.29 -4.48
CA VAL A 56 0.87 8.20 -3.97
C VAL A 56 0.92 8.13 -2.45
N VAL A 57 2.11 8.28 -1.88
CA VAL A 57 2.26 8.43 -0.43
C VAL A 57 1.79 9.83 -0.05
N SER A 58 0.70 9.92 0.71
CA SER A 58 0.12 11.21 1.12
C SER A 58 0.79 11.78 2.36
N ASP A 59 1.23 10.91 3.28
CA ASP A 59 1.89 11.35 4.52
C ASP A 59 2.99 10.37 4.93
N PRO A 60 4.25 10.62 4.53
CA PRO A 60 5.38 9.75 4.85
C PRO A 60 5.93 9.97 6.28
N GLY A 61 5.44 10.98 7.01
CA GLY A 61 5.97 11.38 8.33
C GLY A 61 5.08 11.02 9.52
N ALA A 62 3.84 10.62 9.29
CA ALA A 62 2.94 10.15 10.34
C ALA A 62 3.35 8.79 10.90
N ALA A 63 2.94 8.51 12.14
CA ALA A 63 3.09 7.20 12.79
C ALA A 63 2.45 6.05 11.98
N HIS A 64 1.53 6.37 11.07
CA HIS A 64 0.92 5.47 10.11
C HIS A 64 1.05 6.06 8.71
N ILE A 65 1.71 5.34 7.79
CA ILE A 65 1.88 5.79 6.41
C ILE A 65 0.52 5.74 5.73
N LYS A 66 0.06 6.90 5.27
CA LYS A 66 -1.17 7.02 4.47
C LYS A 66 -0.82 7.11 3.01
N TYR A 67 -1.54 6.33 2.22
CA TYR A 67 -1.52 6.33 0.78
C TYR A 67 -2.77 7.00 0.26
N LYS A 68 -2.72 7.51 -0.96
CA LYS A 68 -3.85 8.10 -1.63
C LYS A 68 -3.90 7.60 -3.05
N ARG A 69 -5.08 7.14 -3.46
CA ARG A 69 -5.29 6.72 -4.84
C ARG A 69 -5.50 7.97 -5.71
N ILE A 70 -4.82 8.06 -6.84
CA ILE A 70 -4.98 9.13 -7.84
C ILE A 70 -5.61 8.60 -9.13
#